data_AF-A0AAW7VP73-F1
#
_entry.id   AF-A0AAW7VP73-F1
#
_cell.length_a   1.000
_cell.length_b   1.000
_cell.length_c   1.000
_cell.angle_alpha   90.00
_cell.angle_beta   90.00
_cell.angle_gamma   90.00
#
_symmetry.space_group_name_H-M   'P 1'
#
loop_
_entity.id
_entity.type
_entity.pdbx_description
1 polymer ?
#
loop_
_entity_poly.entity_id
_entity_poly.type
_entity_poly.pdbx_seq_one_letter_code
_entity_poly.pdbx_strand_id
1 'polypeptide(L)'
;MAEQGTGFALADLAAGVREDSPLSEREQQILALERQWWKYAGAKEQAIRELFDLSATHYYQILNALIDTEDALAHDPMLIKRLRRLRTSRQRARTARRLGSDA
;
A
#
# COMPACT_ATOMS: atom_id res chain seq x y z
N MET A 1 0.43 -21.05 16.04
CA MET A 1 0.81 -21.57 14.72
C MET A 1 -0.15 -20.95 13.72
N ALA A 2 0.23 -19.86 13.06
CA ALA A 2 -0.59 -19.23 12.03
C ALA A 2 0.00 -19.63 10.68
N GLU A 3 -0.50 -20.75 10.16
CA GLU A 3 -0.52 -21.01 8.72
C GLU A 3 -1.30 -19.87 8.07
N GLN A 4 -0.82 -19.40 6.92
CA GLN A 4 -1.40 -18.41 5.98
C GLN A 4 -0.39 -17.30 5.66
N GLY A 5 0.14 -17.35 4.43
CA GLY A 5 0.96 -16.28 3.91
C GLY A 5 1.77 -16.62 2.67
N THR A 6 1.28 -17.46 1.75
CA THR A 6 1.81 -17.51 0.38
C THR A 6 0.83 -18.26 -0.52
N GLY A 7 -0.02 -17.51 -1.19
CA GLY A 7 -1.03 -18.05 -2.09
C GLY A 7 -1.94 -16.95 -2.59
N PHE A 8 -1.38 -15.77 -2.87
CA PHE A 8 -2.10 -14.72 -3.57
C PHE A 8 -1.55 -14.73 -4.99
N ALA A 9 -2.34 -15.29 -5.91
CA ALA A 9 -1.94 -15.40 -7.30
C ALA A 9 -2.15 -14.05 -8.00
N LEU A 10 -1.46 -13.82 -9.12
CA LEU A 10 -1.78 -12.73 -10.04
C LEU A 10 -3.28 -12.71 -10.41
N ALA A 11 -3.93 -13.88 -10.40
CA ALA A 11 -5.37 -14.02 -10.61
C ALA A 11 -6.22 -13.31 -9.54
N ASP A 12 -5.80 -13.30 -8.27
CA ASP A 12 -6.54 -12.63 -7.20
C ASP A 12 -6.39 -11.10 -7.27
N LEU A 13 -5.26 -10.61 -7.76
CA LEU A 13 -5.07 -9.20 -8.12
C LEU A 13 -5.99 -8.79 -9.26
N ALA A 14 -6.04 -9.61 -10.32
CA ALA A 14 -6.85 -9.34 -11.51
C ALA A 14 -8.36 -9.40 -11.21
N ALA A 15 -8.80 -10.33 -10.35
CA ALA A 15 -10.21 -10.48 -9.97
C ALA A 15 -10.79 -9.26 -9.23
N GLY A 16 -9.95 -8.40 -8.66
CA GLY A 16 -10.35 -7.17 -7.99
C GLY A 16 -10.33 -5.92 -8.88
N VAL A 17 -9.87 -6.01 -10.12
CA VAL A 17 -9.79 -4.88 -11.05
C VAL A 17 -11.16 -4.60 -11.65
N ARG A 18 -11.60 -3.36 -11.52
CA ARG A 18 -12.82 -2.81 -12.11
C ARG A 18 -12.41 -1.98 -13.33
N GLU A 19 -12.81 -2.42 -14.52
CA GLU A 19 -12.55 -1.69 -15.77
C GLU A 19 -13.27 -0.32 -15.80
N ASP A 20 -14.41 -0.20 -15.11
CA ASP A 20 -15.17 1.06 -14.98
C ASP A 20 -14.61 2.02 -13.90
N SER A 21 -13.44 1.72 -13.31
CA SER A 21 -12.82 2.61 -12.34
C SER A 21 -12.01 3.70 -13.05
N PRO A 22 -12.01 4.95 -12.55
CA PRO A 22 -11.09 5.98 -13.03
C PRO A 22 -9.61 5.66 -12.70
N LEU A 23 -9.36 4.66 -11.86
CA LEU A 23 -8.01 4.19 -11.51
C LEU A 23 -7.49 3.18 -12.52
N SER A 24 -6.22 3.31 -12.86
CA SER A 24 -5.53 2.30 -13.67
C SER A 24 -5.51 0.94 -12.99
N GLU A 25 -5.45 -0.14 -13.77
CA GLU A 25 -5.36 -1.51 -13.24
C GLU A 25 -4.23 -1.65 -12.21
N ARG A 26 -3.08 -1.01 -12.48
CA ARG A 26 -1.93 -1.00 -11.57
C ARG A 26 -2.27 -0.33 -10.23
N GLU A 27 -2.98 0.78 -10.22
CA GLU A 27 -3.39 1.47 -8.98
C GLU A 27 -4.38 0.63 -8.17
N GLN A 28 -5.32 -0.02 -8.85
CA GLN A 28 -6.27 -0.94 -8.22
C GLN A 28 -5.54 -2.14 -7.60
N GLN A 29 -4.56 -2.71 -8.32
CA GLN A 29 -3.71 -3.79 -7.82
C GLN A 29 -2.86 -3.36 -6.62
N ILE A 30 -2.34 -2.12 -6.62
CA ILE A 30 -1.61 -1.54 -5.48
C ILE A 30 -2.53 -1.48 -4.24
N LEU A 31 -3.76 -1.02 -4.40
CA LEU A 31 -4.73 -0.96 -3.28
C LEU A 31 -5.12 -2.37 -2.80
N ALA A 32 -5.31 -3.32 -3.72
CA ALA A 32 -5.59 -4.71 -3.39
C ALA A 32 -4.44 -5.35 -2.58
N LEU A 33 -3.18 -5.02 -2.91
CA LEU A 33 -2.00 -5.46 -2.16
C LEU A 33 -1.93 -4.83 -0.76
N GLU A 34 -2.28 -3.54 -0.62
CA GLU A 34 -2.31 -2.84 0.67
C GLU A 34 -3.41 -3.35 1.61
N ARG A 35 -4.49 -3.91 1.06
CA ARG A 35 -5.55 -4.55 1.86
C ARG A 35 -5.06 -5.80 2.58
N GLN A 36 -4.00 -6.44 2.08
CA GLN A 36 -3.47 -7.68 2.64
C GLN A 36 -2.71 -7.46 3.95
N TRP A 37 -2.80 -8.45 4.83
CA TRP A 37 -2.11 -8.42 6.12
C TRP A 37 -0.72 -9.04 6.00
N TRP A 38 0.31 -8.20 5.98
CA TRP A 38 1.69 -8.62 5.90
C TRP A 38 2.29 -8.78 7.30
N LYS A 39 2.78 -9.98 7.62
CA LYS A 39 3.42 -10.28 8.91
C LYS A 39 4.79 -9.62 9.08
N TYR A 40 5.52 -9.45 7.97
CA TYR A 40 6.86 -8.84 7.95
C TYR A 40 6.95 -7.83 6.80
N ALA A 41 7.62 -6.69 7.04
CA ALA A 41 7.83 -5.66 6.02
C ALA A 41 8.59 -6.20 4.79
N GLY A 42 9.57 -7.09 5.01
CA GLY A 42 10.35 -7.69 3.91
C GLY A 42 9.52 -8.58 2.98
N ALA A 43 8.52 -9.29 3.49
CA ALA A 43 7.64 -10.14 2.65
C ALA A 43 6.81 -9.29 1.68
N LYS A 44 6.36 -8.12 2.13
CA LYS A 44 5.66 -7.15 1.29
C LYS A 44 6.58 -6.57 0.21
N GLU A 45 7.81 -6.19 0.58
CA GLU A 45 8.77 -5.63 -0.39
C GLU A 45 9.17 -6.63 -1.47
N GLN A 46 9.28 -7.91 -1.12
CA GLN A 46 9.54 -8.97 -2.08
C GLN A 46 8.38 -9.12 -3.06
N ALA A 47 7.14 -9.18 -2.56
CA ALA A 47 5.95 -9.25 -3.40
C ALA A 47 5.80 -8.02 -4.31
N ILE A 48 6.14 -6.82 -3.83
CA ILE A 48 6.13 -5.60 -4.64
C ILE A 48 7.09 -5.73 -5.83
N ARG A 49 8.30 -6.23 -5.58
CA ARG A 49 9.29 -6.43 -6.65
C ARG A 49 8.87 -7.51 -7.63
N GLU A 50 8.34 -8.63 -7.13
CA GLU A 50 7.93 -9.74 -7.99
C GLU A 50 6.69 -9.42 -8.85
N LEU A 51 5.73 -8.67 -8.30
CA LEU A 51 4.45 -8.41 -8.97
C LEU A 51 4.49 -7.15 -9.85
N PHE A 52 5.19 -6.11 -9.40
CA PHE A 52 5.20 -4.82 -10.10
C PHE A 52 6.53 -4.50 -10.77
N ASP A 53 7.59 -5.27 -10.51
CA ASP A 53 8.97 -4.97 -10.91
C ASP A 53 9.44 -3.58 -10.43
N LEU A 54 8.91 -3.15 -9.27
CA LEU A 54 9.20 -1.84 -8.68
C LEU A 54 10.03 -1.97 -7.41
N SER A 55 10.89 -0.97 -7.19
CA SER A 55 11.50 -0.79 -5.88
C SER A 55 10.45 -0.37 -4.85
N ALA A 56 10.64 -0.76 -3.59
CA ALA A 56 9.76 -0.38 -2.49
C ALA A 56 9.60 1.16 -2.39
N THR A 57 10.66 1.92 -2.64
CA THR A 57 10.64 3.38 -2.63
C THR A 57 9.70 3.94 -3.70
N HIS A 58 9.81 3.47 -4.94
CA HIS A 58 8.97 3.95 -6.04
C HIS A 58 7.51 3.52 -5.83
N TYR A 59 7.29 2.30 -5.33
CA TYR A 59 5.97 1.83 -4.93
C TYR A 59 5.31 2.75 -3.90
N TYR A 60 6.03 3.14 -2.84
CA TYR A 60 5.48 4.05 -1.84
C TYR A 60 5.26 5.47 -2.37
N GLN A 61 6.02 5.93 -3.37
CA GLN A 61 5.75 7.22 -4.03
C GLN A 61 4.42 7.18 -4.79
N ILE A 62 4.21 6.14 -5.61
CA ILE A 62 2.95 5.94 -6.33
C ILE A 62 1.79 5.81 -5.34
N LEU A 63 1.93 4.96 -4.32
CA LEU A 63 0.90 4.81 -3.29
C LEU A 63 0.58 6.13 -2.62
N ASN A 64 1.58 6.95 -2.28
CA ASN A 64 1.34 8.24 -1.62
C ASN A 64 0.59 9.22 -2.53
N ALA A 65 0.90 9.26 -3.83
CA ALA A 65 0.16 10.08 -4.79
C ALA A 65 -1.28 9.56 -4.95
N LEU A 66 -1.43 8.23 -5.09
CA LEU A 66 -2.72 7.57 -5.24
C LEU A 66 -3.63 7.81 -4.04
N ILE A 67 -3.15 7.60 -2.80
CA ILE A 67 -4.00 7.81 -1.63
C ILE A 67 -4.45 9.27 -1.47
N ASP A 68 -3.81 10.25 -2.14
CA ASP A 68 -4.18 11.66 -2.09
C ASP A 68 -5.24 12.04 -3.15
N THR A 69 -5.54 11.19 -4.12
CA THR A 69 -6.60 11.43 -5.14
C THR A 69 -8.01 11.14 -4.62
N GLU A 70 -9.02 11.75 -5.25
CA GLU A 70 -10.43 11.47 -4.97
C GLU A 70 -10.86 10.10 -5.51
N ASP A 71 -10.28 9.67 -6.64
CA ASP A 71 -10.56 8.38 -7.28
C ASP A 71 -10.25 7.19 -6.36
N ALA A 72 -9.11 7.24 -5.67
CA ALA A 72 -8.75 6.24 -4.66
C ALA A 72 -9.77 6.19 -3.52
N LEU A 73 -10.27 7.36 -3.12
CA LEU A 73 -11.23 7.51 -2.03
C LEU A 73 -12.62 7.02 -2.43
N ALA A 74 -13.00 7.17 -3.69
CA ALA A 74 -14.21 6.61 -4.28
C ALA A 74 -14.12 5.08 -4.42
N HIS A 75 -12.92 4.55 -4.65
CA HIS A 75 -12.73 3.11 -4.80
C HIS A 75 -12.80 2.35 -3.47
N ASP A 76 -12.04 2.76 -2.45
CA ASP A 76 -12.09 2.17 -1.10
C ASP A 76 -11.91 3.24 0.00
N PRO A 77 -12.99 3.91 0.42
CA PRO A 77 -12.91 5.01 1.37
C PRO A 77 -12.37 4.60 2.74
N MET A 78 -12.54 3.33 3.16
CA MET A 78 -12.06 2.86 4.45
C MET A 78 -10.57 2.57 4.43
N LEU A 79 -10.08 1.90 3.38
CA LEU A 79 -8.66 1.61 3.20
C LEU A 79 -7.86 2.91 3.08
N ILE A 80 -8.30 3.84 2.24
CA ILE A 80 -7.59 5.11 2.02
C ILE A 80 -7.51 5.93 3.32
N LYS A 81 -8.61 6.06 4.07
CA LYS A 81 -8.59 6.78 5.37
C LYS A 81 -7.64 6.12 6.36
N ARG A 82 -7.58 4.79 6.41
CA ARG A 82 -6.65 4.05 7.26
C ARG A 82 -5.20 4.28 6.84
N LEU A 83 -4.89 4.22 5.54
CA LEU A 83 -3.54 4.45 5.00
C LEU A 83 -3.08 5.89 5.25
N ARG A 84 -3.93 6.89 4.99
CA ARG A 84 -3.66 8.30 5.30
C ARG A 84 -3.33 8.49 6.79
N ARG A 85 -4.10 7.89 7.69
CA ARG A 85 -3.84 7.94 9.15
C ARG A 85 -2.51 7.28 9.53
N LEU A 86 -2.20 6.13 8.94
CA LEU A 86 -0.94 5.43 9.17
C LEU A 86 0.26 6.26 8.68
N ARG A 87 0.13 6.96 7.55
CA ARG A 87 1.14 7.91 7.03
C ARG A 87 1.42 9.00 8.05
N THR A 88 0.38 9.67 8.56
CA THR A 88 0.52 10.71 9.57
C THR A 88 1.18 10.17 10.85
N SER A 89 0.82 8.96 11.28
CA SER A 89 1.44 8.33 12.46
C SER A 89 2.93 8.04 12.26
N ARG A 90 3.31 7.48 11.09
CA ARG A 90 4.72 7.24 10.75
C ARG A 90 5.51 8.55 10.63
N GLN A 91 4.90 9.59 10.07
CA GLN A 91 5.54 10.89 9.94
C GLN A 91 5.79 11.54 11.31
N ARG A 92 4.80 11.48 12.22
CA ARG A 92 4.95 11.94 13.61
C ARG A 92 6.05 11.20 14.38
N ALA A 93 6.15 9.88 14.20
CA ALA A 93 7.21 9.08 14.82
C ALA A 93 8.62 9.47 14.32
N ARG A 94 8.75 9.90 13.05
CA ARG A 94 10.02 10.39 12.50
C ARG A 94 10.36 11.81 12.98
N THR A 95 9.39 12.72 13.04
CA THR A 95 9.62 14.10 13.54
C THR A 95 9.96 14.12 15.02
N ALA A 96 9.33 13.25 15.82
CA ALA A 96 9.65 13.12 17.25
C ALA A 96 11.10 12.66 17.50
N ARG A 97 11.67 11.81 16.62
CA ARG A 97 13.10 11.43 16.70
C ARG A 97 14.04 12.57 16.33
N ARG A 98 13.69 13.39 15.33
CA ARG A 98 14.53 14.52 14.91
C ARG A 98 14.56 15.65 15.94
N LEU A 99 13.46 15.88 16.64
CA LEU A 99 13.38 16.89 17.72
C LEU A 99 14.07 16.48 19.02
N GLY A 100 14.49 15.22 19.16
CA GLY A 100 15.28 14.74 20.30
C GLY A 100 16.77 14.55 20.01
N SER A 101 17.25 15.01 18.84
CA SER A 101 18.67 14.88 18.43
C SER A 101 19.43 16.21 18.47
N ASP A 102 18.87 17.22 19.15
CA ASP A 102 19.47 18.55 19.36
C ASP A 102 19.41 18.86 20.87
N ALA A 103 20.20 18.13 21.65
CA ALA A 103 20.45 18.36 23.08
C ALA A 103 21.82 17.78 23.46
#